data_AF-A0A9J8A191-F1
#
_entry.id   AF-A0A9J8A191-F1
#
_cell.length_a   1.000
_cell.length_b   1.000
_cell.length_c   1.000
_cell.angle_alpha   90.00
_cell.angle_beta   90.00
_cell.angle_gamma   90.00
#
_symmetry.space_group_name_H-M   'P 1'
#
loop_
_entity.id
_entity.type
_entity.pdbx_description
1 polymer ?
#
loop_
_entity_poly.entity_id
_entity_poly.type
_entity_poly.pdbx_seq_one_letter_code
_entity_poly.pdbx_strand_id
1 'polypeptide(L)'
;MAADGGALKDINEIKSQFRTREGFYKLLTLSDSQQRAGLPRGPSAGVTGGGAGVGLVQGPGAANSSPGFLPPVRVSMVKLKPEDPSEDSERVCFNIGRELYFYTYTNIKKAVDLSKPIDKRIYKGTQPTCHDFNQYSATADSVALIVGFSAGQVQYLDPIKKETSKLFNEEHPSQPLSAQNGNSPSGTVV
;
A
#
# COMPACT_ATOMS: atom_id res chain seq x y z
N MET A 1 -42.55 -31.24 8.84
CA MET A 1 -41.65 -30.33 8.10
C MET A 1 -40.57 -29.88 9.07
N ALA A 2 -39.37 -30.45 8.97
CA ALA A 2 -38.23 -29.98 9.76
C ALA A 2 -37.64 -28.76 9.03
N ALA A 3 -37.57 -27.64 9.73
CA ALA A 3 -37.02 -26.40 9.21
C ALA A 3 -35.50 -26.55 9.00
N ASP A 4 -35.05 -26.28 7.79
CA ASP A 4 -33.65 -26.21 7.38
C ASP A 4 -32.99 -24.98 8.02
N GLY A 5 -32.39 -25.19 9.19
CA GLY A 5 -31.63 -24.18 9.94
C GLY A 5 -30.14 -24.12 9.57
N GLY A 6 -29.73 -24.64 8.41
CA GLY A 6 -28.32 -24.78 8.04
C GLY A 6 -27.69 -23.58 7.33
N ALA A 7 -28.47 -22.75 6.64
CA ALA A 7 -27.95 -21.85 5.60
C ALA A 7 -27.23 -20.55 6.09
N LEU A 8 -27.22 -20.26 7.40
CA LEU A 8 -26.72 -18.98 7.93
C LEU A 8 -25.28 -19.01 8.45
N LYS A 9 -24.63 -20.19 8.55
CA LYS A 9 -23.25 -20.29 9.04
C LYS A 9 -22.20 -20.02 7.95
N ASP A 10 -22.53 -20.31 6.70
CA ASP A 10 -21.57 -20.25 5.58
C ASP A 10 -21.26 -18.82 5.11
N ILE A 11 -22.06 -17.82 5.54
CA ILE A 11 -21.92 -16.42 5.08
C ILE A 11 -20.75 -15.69 5.77
N ASN A 12 -20.24 -16.24 6.87
CA ASN A 12 -19.15 -15.63 7.65
C ASN A 12 -17.76 -16.21 7.33
N GLU A 13 -17.67 -17.26 6.50
CA GLU A 13 -16.39 -17.85 6.13
C GLU A 13 -15.87 -17.28 4.81
N ILE A 14 -14.68 -16.67 4.86
CA ILE A 14 -14.01 -16.19 3.65
C ILE A 14 -13.50 -17.40 2.87
N LYS A 15 -14.05 -17.61 1.68
CA LYS A 15 -13.63 -18.70 0.78
C LYS A 15 -12.21 -18.45 0.28
N SER A 16 -11.34 -19.46 0.44
CA SER A 16 -9.95 -19.43 -0.02
C SER A 16 -9.73 -20.03 -1.41
N GLN A 17 -10.77 -20.53 -2.06
CA GLN A 17 -10.68 -21.13 -3.38
C GLN A 17 -12.03 -21.13 -4.11
N PHE A 18 -12.00 -21.07 -5.44
CA PHE A 18 -13.19 -21.16 -6.30
C PHE A 18 -12.84 -21.71 -7.69
N ARG A 19 -13.85 -22.10 -8.46
CA ARG A 19 -13.69 -22.65 -9.82
C ARG A 19 -14.48 -21.82 -10.83
N THR A 20 -13.89 -21.57 -11.98
CA THR A 20 -14.53 -20.94 -13.14
C THR A 20 -14.35 -21.83 -14.37
N ARG A 21 -14.83 -21.37 -15.54
CA ARG A 21 -14.61 -22.05 -16.84
C ARG A 21 -13.11 -22.23 -17.14
N GLU A 22 -12.29 -21.28 -16.74
CA GLU A 22 -10.85 -21.26 -17.01
C GLU A 22 -10.08 -22.25 -16.12
N GLY A 23 -10.66 -22.65 -14.99
CA GLY A 23 -10.03 -23.59 -14.06
C GLY A 23 -10.27 -23.24 -12.60
N PHE A 24 -9.26 -23.51 -11.78
CA PHE A 24 -9.34 -23.41 -10.34
C PHE A 24 -8.46 -22.27 -9.82
N TYR A 25 -9.05 -21.40 -9.00
CA TYR A 25 -8.40 -20.28 -8.35
C TYR A 25 -8.25 -20.60 -6.85
N LYS A 26 -7.04 -20.42 -6.32
CA LYS A 26 -6.71 -20.68 -4.92
C LYS A 26 -5.94 -19.49 -4.34
N LEU A 27 -6.37 -19.03 -3.18
CA LEU A 27 -5.61 -18.10 -2.34
C LEU A 27 -4.33 -18.80 -1.88
N LEU A 28 -3.19 -18.22 -2.24
CA LEU A 28 -1.90 -18.70 -1.78
C LEU A 28 -1.52 -17.97 -0.48
N THR A 29 -1.35 -18.73 0.58
CA THR A 29 -0.82 -18.22 1.85
C THR A 29 0.69 -18.04 1.78
N LEU A 30 1.27 -17.34 2.76
CA LEU A 30 2.72 -17.23 2.91
C LEU A 30 3.37 -18.61 3.04
N SER A 31 2.75 -19.53 3.79
CA SER A 31 3.20 -20.91 3.95
C SER A 31 3.20 -21.68 2.63
N ASP A 32 2.14 -21.54 1.81
CA ASP A 32 2.07 -22.17 0.48
C ASP A 32 3.23 -21.68 -0.42
N SER A 33 3.53 -20.39 -0.34
CA SER A 33 4.60 -19.77 -1.12
C SER A 33 6.00 -20.19 -0.67
N GLN A 34 6.21 -20.40 0.63
CA GLN A 34 7.48 -20.91 1.18
C GLN A 34 7.74 -22.37 0.80
N GLN A 35 6.69 -23.22 0.84
CA GLN A 35 6.78 -24.61 0.39
C GLN A 35 7.15 -24.69 -1.09
N ARG A 36 6.56 -23.83 -1.92
CA ARG A 36 6.85 -23.78 -3.36
C ARG A 36 8.26 -23.30 -3.68
N ALA A 37 8.84 -22.45 -2.82
CA ALA A 37 10.21 -21.96 -2.96
C ALA A 37 11.29 -22.98 -2.55
N GLY A 38 10.93 -24.22 -2.18
CA GLY A 38 11.88 -25.30 -1.88
C GLY A 38 12.67 -25.11 -0.57
N LEU A 39 12.18 -24.26 0.34
CA LEU A 39 12.83 -24.04 1.63
C LEU A 39 12.54 -25.24 2.57
N PRO A 40 13.57 -25.92 3.11
CA PRO A 40 13.38 -27.09 3.95
C PRO A 40 12.69 -26.70 5.27
N ARG A 41 11.67 -27.49 5.62
CA ARG A 41 10.92 -27.37 6.87
C ARG A 41 11.80 -27.85 8.04
N GLY A 42 12.42 -26.92 8.76
CA GLY A 42 12.96 -27.22 10.10
C GLY A 42 11.81 -27.58 11.06
N PRO A 43 12.02 -28.50 12.02
CA PRO A 43 10.96 -28.93 12.93
C PRO A 43 10.47 -27.76 13.79
N SER A 44 9.20 -27.42 13.64
CA SER A 44 8.53 -26.38 14.41
C SER A 44 8.18 -26.92 15.79
N ALA A 45 8.87 -26.44 16.83
CA ALA A 45 8.37 -26.53 18.19
C ALA A 45 7.25 -25.49 18.36
N GLY A 46 6.09 -25.94 18.80
CA GLY A 46 4.92 -25.09 19.01
C GLY A 46 5.15 -24.04 20.09
N VAL A 47 4.72 -22.82 19.82
CA VAL A 47 4.43 -21.82 20.84
C VAL A 47 3.00 -21.33 20.62
N THR A 48 2.09 -21.85 21.42
CA THR A 48 0.82 -21.22 21.74
C THR A 48 1.11 -19.94 22.54
N GLY A 49 0.91 -18.79 21.93
CA GLY A 49 1.03 -17.48 22.57
C GLY A 49 -0.22 -16.65 22.32
N GLY A 50 -1.23 -16.80 23.17
CA GLY A 50 -2.26 -15.78 23.33
C GLY A 50 -1.67 -14.53 23.98
N GLY A 51 -2.08 -13.36 23.51
CA GLY A 51 -1.70 -12.06 24.07
C GLY A 51 -2.47 -10.98 23.30
N ALA A 52 -3.64 -10.59 23.78
CA ALA A 52 -3.84 -9.47 24.70
C ALA A 52 -3.92 -8.14 23.93
N GLY A 53 -5.13 -7.58 23.91
CA GLY A 53 -5.43 -6.28 23.34
C GLY A 53 -4.55 -5.20 23.97
N VAL A 54 -3.91 -4.41 23.10
CA VAL A 54 -3.13 -3.26 23.52
C VAL A 54 -4.12 -2.13 23.79
N GLY A 55 -4.45 -1.92 25.06
CA GLY A 55 -5.15 -0.74 25.52
C GLY A 55 -4.28 0.50 25.28
N LEU A 56 -4.77 1.43 24.47
CA LEU A 56 -4.16 2.75 24.30
C LEU A 56 -4.55 3.60 25.50
N VAL A 57 -3.61 3.82 26.42
CA VAL A 57 -3.73 4.85 27.46
C VAL A 57 -3.58 6.21 26.76
N GLN A 58 -4.65 6.99 26.79
CA GLN A 58 -4.77 8.30 26.17
C GLN A 58 -4.16 9.35 27.11
N GLY A 59 -3.00 9.90 26.75
CA GLY A 59 -2.45 11.09 27.41
C GLY A 59 -3.30 12.34 27.05
N PRO A 60 -3.45 13.32 27.97
CA PRO A 60 -4.31 14.47 27.70
C PRO A 60 -3.53 15.47 26.83
N GLY A 61 -3.83 15.53 25.54
CA GLY A 61 -3.22 16.54 24.66
C GLY A 61 -3.28 16.30 23.16
N ALA A 62 -4.36 15.75 22.61
CA ALA A 62 -4.57 15.71 21.16
C ALA A 62 -5.96 16.25 20.83
N ALA A 63 -5.98 17.36 20.11
CA ALA A 63 -7.19 17.98 19.58
C ALA A 63 -8.05 16.94 18.83
N ASN A 64 -9.35 17.01 19.08
CA ASN A 64 -10.41 16.20 18.46
C ASN A 64 -10.14 15.90 16.98
N SER A 65 -9.70 14.67 16.68
CA SER A 65 -10.15 14.01 15.46
C SER A 65 -11.39 13.20 15.85
N SER A 66 -12.54 13.54 15.27
CA SER A 66 -13.74 12.69 15.22
C SER A 66 -13.34 11.22 15.03
N PRO A 67 -14.13 10.20 15.47
CA PRO A 67 -13.81 8.79 15.27
C PRO A 67 -13.64 8.51 13.77
N GLY A 68 -12.41 8.67 13.31
CA GLY A 68 -12.14 9.15 11.97
C GLY A 68 -11.89 7.96 11.10
N PHE A 69 -12.76 7.76 10.11
CA PHE A 69 -12.64 6.73 9.10
C PHE A 69 -11.20 6.73 8.54
N LEU A 70 -10.47 5.64 8.77
CA LEU A 70 -9.14 5.47 8.17
C LEU A 70 -9.31 5.47 6.64
N PRO A 71 -8.41 6.09 5.87
CA PRO A 71 -8.46 6.00 4.43
C PRO A 71 -8.46 4.54 3.96
N PRO A 72 -9.09 4.24 2.81
CA PRO A 72 -9.04 2.91 2.25
C PRO A 72 -7.60 2.47 2.01
N VAL A 73 -7.32 1.20 2.28
CA VAL A 73 -6.09 0.57 1.81
C VAL A 73 -6.14 0.52 0.29
N ARG A 74 -5.14 1.09 -0.35
CA ARG A 74 -4.91 1.04 -1.79
C ARG A 74 -3.65 0.25 -2.05
N VAL A 75 -3.59 -0.34 -3.24
CA VAL A 75 -2.44 -1.09 -3.73
C VAL A 75 -2.13 -0.58 -5.13
N SER A 76 -0.87 -0.23 -5.37
CA SER A 76 -0.36 0.13 -6.69
C SER A 76 0.83 -0.75 -7.02
N MET A 77 0.89 -1.22 -8.26
CA MET A 77 1.93 -2.12 -8.74
C MET A 77 2.64 -1.51 -9.95
N VAL A 78 3.92 -1.78 -10.10
CA VAL A 78 4.70 -1.35 -11.27
C VAL A 78 5.66 -2.44 -11.72
N LYS A 79 5.65 -2.71 -13.03
CA LYS A 79 6.65 -3.55 -13.69
C LYS A 79 7.85 -2.68 -14.03
N LEU A 80 9.04 -3.15 -13.65
CA LEU A 80 10.28 -2.45 -13.96
C LEU A 80 10.74 -2.84 -15.36
N LYS A 81 11.34 -1.89 -16.07
CA LYS A 81 12.02 -2.23 -17.32
C LYS A 81 13.13 -3.23 -17.02
N PRO A 82 13.12 -4.40 -17.68
CA PRO A 82 14.16 -5.40 -17.50
C PRO A 82 15.50 -4.86 -17.99
N GLU A 83 16.57 -5.07 -17.21
CA GLU A 83 17.93 -4.93 -17.73
C GLU A 83 18.32 -6.16 -18.56
N ASP A 84 17.85 -7.34 -18.12
CA ASP A 84 17.89 -8.60 -18.87
C ASP A 84 16.45 -9.02 -19.22
N PRO A 85 16.12 -9.28 -20.50
CA PRO A 85 14.79 -9.73 -20.94
C PRO A 85 14.25 -10.98 -20.23
N SER A 86 15.12 -11.77 -19.58
CA SER A 86 14.75 -12.95 -18.80
C SER A 86 14.27 -12.63 -17.37
N GLU A 87 14.45 -11.39 -16.90
CA GLU A 87 14.11 -10.96 -15.55
C GLU A 87 12.86 -10.05 -15.50
N ASP A 88 11.73 -10.62 -15.10
CA ASP A 88 10.56 -9.84 -14.70
C ASP A 88 10.68 -9.42 -13.23
N SER A 89 10.81 -8.10 -12.99
CA SER A 89 10.83 -7.52 -11.64
C SER A 89 9.65 -6.58 -11.45
N GLU A 90 8.87 -6.80 -10.40
CA GLU A 90 7.73 -5.95 -10.04
C GLU A 90 7.93 -5.33 -8.65
N ARG A 91 7.27 -4.20 -8.43
CA ARG A 91 7.20 -3.53 -7.15
C ARG A 91 5.76 -3.32 -6.75
N VAL A 92 5.50 -3.38 -5.46
CA VAL A 92 4.18 -3.13 -4.86
C VAL A 92 4.28 -2.02 -3.83
N CYS A 93 3.31 -1.12 -3.86
CA CYS A 93 3.09 -0.08 -2.87
C CYS A 93 1.70 -0.24 -2.27
N PHE A 94 1.58 -0.07 -0.95
CA PHE A 94 0.28 0.00 -0.29
C PHE A 94 0.32 0.90 0.94
N ASN A 95 -0.83 1.51 1.26
CA ASN A 95 -1.01 2.35 2.44
C ASN A 95 -1.82 1.63 3.53
N ILE A 96 -1.48 1.89 4.79
CA ILE A 96 -2.28 1.48 5.96
C ILE A 96 -2.31 2.67 6.94
N GLY A 97 -3.46 3.34 7.03
CA GLY A 97 -3.61 4.53 7.87
C GLY A 97 -2.59 5.62 7.51
N ARG A 98 -1.59 5.82 8.37
CA ARG A 98 -0.51 6.82 8.20
C ARG A 98 0.76 6.26 7.58
N GLU A 99 0.80 4.95 7.32
CA GLU A 99 1.99 4.28 6.81
C GLU A 99 1.88 4.02 5.32
N LEU A 100 3.02 4.12 4.63
CA LEU A 100 3.19 3.72 3.25
C LEU A 100 4.33 2.73 3.14
N TYR A 101 4.07 1.61 2.48
CA TYR A 101 5.00 0.49 2.34
C TYR A 101 5.35 0.27 0.88
N PHE A 102 6.62 -0.01 0.61
CA PHE A 102 7.11 -0.32 -0.73
C PHE A 102 8.00 -1.59 -0.69
N TYR A 103 7.64 -2.60 -1.50
CA TYR A 103 8.30 -3.91 -1.52
C TYR A 103 8.59 -4.39 -2.95
N THR A 104 9.54 -5.31 -3.08
CA THR A 104 9.64 -6.19 -4.25
C THR A 104 8.48 -7.18 -4.25
N TYR A 105 7.80 -7.30 -5.39
CA TYR A 105 6.76 -8.30 -5.59
C TYR A 105 7.28 -9.42 -6.47
N THR A 106 7.28 -10.64 -5.94
CA THR A 106 7.84 -11.84 -6.60
C THR A 106 6.76 -12.76 -7.16
N ASN A 107 5.57 -12.23 -7.47
CA ASN A 107 4.43 -13.02 -7.94
C ASN A 107 4.17 -14.22 -7.00
N ILE A 108 3.91 -15.40 -7.59
CA ILE A 108 3.68 -16.67 -6.88
C ILE A 108 4.98 -17.48 -6.67
N LYS A 109 6.16 -16.91 -6.95
CA LYS A 109 7.43 -17.65 -6.89
C LYS A 109 7.96 -17.76 -5.47
N LYS A 110 7.77 -16.71 -4.66
CA LYS A 110 8.30 -16.61 -3.30
C LYS A 110 7.43 -15.68 -2.45
N ALA A 111 7.31 -16.01 -1.16
CA ALA A 111 6.71 -15.10 -0.18
C ALA A 111 7.57 -13.84 -0.01
N VAL A 112 6.92 -12.68 0.08
CA VAL A 112 7.59 -11.40 0.38
C VAL A 112 7.93 -11.35 1.86
N ASP A 113 9.18 -11.01 2.20
CA ASP A 113 9.60 -10.76 3.58
C ASP A 113 9.10 -9.38 4.03
N LEU A 114 7.95 -9.37 4.72
CA LEU A 114 7.30 -8.16 5.22
C LEU A 114 8.09 -7.44 6.32
N SER A 115 9.22 -7.99 6.80
CA SER A 115 10.09 -7.30 7.75
C SER A 115 11.10 -6.36 7.07
N LYS A 116 11.26 -6.47 5.74
CA LYS A 116 12.30 -5.76 4.97
C LYS A 116 11.69 -4.97 3.81
N PRO A 117 10.92 -3.91 4.09
CA PRO A 117 10.48 -3.00 3.04
C PRO A 117 11.68 -2.35 2.36
N ILE A 118 11.56 -2.11 1.05
CA ILE A 118 12.51 -1.26 0.32
C ILE A 118 12.41 0.15 0.90
N ASP A 119 11.18 0.67 1.06
CA ASP A 119 10.91 1.92 1.76
C ASP A 119 9.67 1.79 2.65
N LYS A 120 9.74 2.46 3.82
CA LYS A 120 8.61 2.60 4.74
C LYS A 120 8.54 4.05 5.19
N ARG A 121 7.40 4.69 4.95
CA ARG A 121 7.15 6.08 5.37
C ARG A 121 6.01 6.16 6.36
N ILE A 122 6.15 7.06 7.34
CA ILE A 122 5.12 7.35 8.34
C ILE A 122 4.79 8.84 8.25
N TYR A 123 3.55 9.15 7.89
CA TYR A 123 3.08 10.52 7.71
C TYR A 123 2.45 11.06 9.00
N LYS A 124 2.96 12.21 9.45
CA LYS A 124 2.41 12.95 10.59
C LYS A 124 1.41 13.98 10.07
N GLY A 125 0.24 14.08 10.69
CA GLY A 125 -0.75 15.12 10.40
C GLY A 125 -1.67 14.87 9.20
N THR A 126 -1.27 14.05 8.23
CA THR A 126 -2.10 13.68 7.07
C THR A 126 -1.97 12.18 6.75
N GLN A 127 -2.91 11.63 6.00
CA GLN A 127 -2.97 10.19 5.69
C GLN A 127 -2.99 9.97 4.17
N PRO A 128 -2.21 9.02 3.63
CA PRO A 128 -2.31 8.63 2.22
C PRO A 128 -3.71 8.09 1.89
N THR A 129 -4.28 8.53 0.76
CA THR A 129 -5.61 8.12 0.30
C THR A 129 -5.58 7.38 -1.04
N CYS A 130 -4.59 7.69 -1.88
CA CYS A 130 -4.32 7.06 -3.16
C CYS A 130 -2.87 7.29 -3.57
N HIS A 131 -2.43 6.56 -4.59
CA HIS A 131 -1.07 6.64 -5.12
C HIS A 131 -0.99 5.94 -6.47
N ASP A 132 -0.06 6.34 -7.31
CA ASP A 132 0.17 5.69 -8.61
C ASP A 132 1.62 5.83 -9.09
N PHE A 133 2.06 4.87 -9.88
CA PHE A 133 3.39 4.83 -10.45
C PHE A 133 3.41 5.37 -11.86
N ASN A 134 4.48 6.09 -12.22
CA ASN A 134 4.81 6.29 -13.61
C ASN A 134 5.43 5.00 -14.19
N GLN A 135 4.62 4.20 -14.89
CA GLN A 135 5.06 2.94 -15.49
C GLN A 135 6.06 3.13 -16.65
N TYR A 136 6.06 4.29 -17.31
CA TYR A 136 6.88 4.54 -18.49
C TYR A 136 8.35 4.76 -18.19
N SER A 137 8.68 5.22 -16.98
CA SER A 137 10.05 5.54 -16.56
C SER A 137 10.62 4.60 -15.50
N ALA A 138 9.84 3.61 -15.05
CA ALA A 138 10.24 2.70 -13.98
C ALA A 138 11.39 1.77 -14.39
N THR A 139 12.47 1.78 -13.62
CA THR A 139 13.67 0.93 -13.78
C THR A 139 14.06 0.28 -12.45
N ALA A 140 15.08 -0.59 -12.46
CA ALA A 140 15.63 -1.22 -11.26
C ALA A 140 16.11 -0.19 -10.22
N ASP A 141 16.62 0.95 -10.69
CA ASP A 141 17.26 1.97 -9.85
C ASP A 141 16.37 3.17 -9.51
N SER A 142 15.21 3.31 -10.16
CA SER A 142 14.36 4.49 -10.00
C SER A 142 12.92 4.19 -10.33
N VAL A 143 12.02 4.65 -9.47
CA VAL A 143 10.59 4.69 -9.77
C VAL A 143 9.99 6.00 -9.32
N ALA A 144 9.14 6.56 -10.17
CA ALA A 144 8.38 7.76 -9.86
C ALA A 144 7.02 7.37 -9.27
N LEU A 145 6.79 7.72 -8.00
CA LEU A 145 5.53 7.49 -7.28
C LEU A 145 4.89 8.82 -6.91
N ILE A 146 3.61 8.96 -7.20
CA ILE A 146 2.77 10.05 -6.64
C ILE A 146 1.89 9.49 -5.53
N VAL A 147 1.69 10.26 -4.46
CA VAL A 147 0.87 9.92 -3.30
C VAL A 147 -0.07 11.07 -3.00
N GLY A 148 -1.38 10.81 -3.05
CA GLY A 148 -2.42 11.74 -2.65
C GLY A 148 -2.75 11.61 -1.17
N PHE A 149 -3.05 12.72 -0.51
CA PHE A 149 -3.30 12.79 0.92
C PHE A 149 -4.70 13.29 1.27
N SER A 150 -5.14 12.99 2.49
CA SER A 150 -6.47 13.36 3.00
C SER A 150 -6.72 14.86 3.08
N ALA A 151 -5.66 15.68 3.21
CA ALA A 151 -5.77 17.14 3.23
C ALA A 151 -5.48 17.78 1.86
N GLY A 152 -5.57 17.01 0.77
CA GLY A 152 -5.48 17.54 -0.59
C GLY A 152 -4.06 17.75 -1.12
N GLN A 153 -3.02 17.49 -0.33
CA GLN A 153 -1.65 17.50 -0.81
C GLN A 153 -1.39 16.32 -1.76
N VAL A 154 -0.41 16.48 -2.64
CA VAL A 154 0.14 15.40 -3.46
C VAL A 154 1.66 15.39 -3.31
N GLN A 155 2.25 14.27 -2.93
CA GLN A 155 3.70 14.10 -2.87
C GLN A 155 4.19 13.29 -4.08
N TYR A 156 5.20 13.79 -4.76
CA TYR A 156 6.02 13.04 -5.70
C TYR A 156 7.28 12.55 -4.98
N LEU A 157 7.60 11.27 -5.08
CA LEU A 157 8.79 10.70 -4.46
C LEU A 157 9.37 9.53 -5.27
N ASP A 158 10.64 9.22 -5.01
CA ASP A 158 11.28 7.98 -5.46
C ASP A 158 11.62 7.11 -4.24
N PRO A 159 10.91 5.99 -4.01
CA PRO A 159 11.14 5.11 -2.87
C PRO A 159 12.38 4.22 -3.00
N ILE A 160 12.96 4.08 -4.20
CA ILE A 160 14.22 3.34 -4.41
C ILE A 160 15.40 4.24 -4.04
N LYS A 161 15.45 5.43 -4.62
CA LYS A 161 16.56 6.38 -4.38
C LYS A 161 16.45 7.12 -3.05
N LYS A 162 15.22 7.33 -2.55
CA LYS A 162 14.90 8.01 -1.28
C LYS A 162 15.37 9.46 -1.15
N GLU A 163 15.98 10.03 -2.18
CA GLU A 163 16.45 11.42 -2.22
C GLU A 163 15.40 12.40 -2.76
N THR A 164 14.46 11.90 -3.58
CA THR A 164 13.43 12.73 -4.22
C THR A 164 12.18 12.77 -3.38
N SER A 165 11.76 13.97 -2.98
CA SER A 165 10.48 14.22 -2.30
C SER A 165 10.02 15.65 -2.57
N LYS A 166 9.04 15.82 -3.46
CA LYS A 166 8.42 17.10 -3.77
C LYS A 166 6.96 17.08 -3.35
N LEU A 167 6.53 18.04 -2.55
CA LEU A 167 5.14 18.18 -2.13
C LEU A 167 4.46 19.27 -2.98
N PHE A 168 3.22 19.03 -3.35
CA PHE A 168 2.37 19.91 -4.13
C PHE A 168 1.10 20.22 -3.33
N ASN A 169 0.53 21.41 -3.58
CA ASN A 169 -0.62 21.93 -2.83
C ASN A 169 -0.35 22.04 -1.32
N GLU A 170 0.85 22.50 -0.96
CA GLU A 170 1.20 22.93 0.39
C GLU A 170 0.61 24.32 0.64
N GLU A 171 -0.71 24.43 0.74
CA GLU A 171 -1.31 25.73 1.05
C GLU A 171 -0.82 26.21 2.43
N HIS A 172 -0.03 27.29 2.42
CA HIS A 172 0.31 28.08 3.59
C HIS A 172 -0.89 29.00 3.90
N PRO A 173 -1.59 28.85 5.04
CA PRO A 173 -2.75 29.68 5.39
C PRO A 173 -2.45 31.17 5.66
N SER A 174 -1.30 31.70 5.23
CA SER A 174 -0.81 33.02 5.64
C SER A 174 -0.22 33.85 4.49
N GLN A 175 -0.86 33.85 3.32
CA GLN A 175 -0.83 35.03 2.45
C GLN A 175 -2.27 35.47 2.13
N PRO A 176 -2.69 36.67 2.55
CA PRO A 176 -3.97 37.20 2.10
C PRO A 176 -3.96 37.37 0.57
N LEU A 177 -5.10 37.09 -0.06
CA LEU A 177 -5.36 37.16 -1.51
C LEU A 177 -5.22 38.57 -2.13
N SER A 178 -4.48 39.50 -1.52
CA SER A 178 -4.39 40.90 -1.94
C SER A 178 -3.12 41.26 -2.73
N ALA A 179 -2.53 40.31 -3.48
CA ALA A 179 -1.44 40.62 -4.40
C ALA A 179 -1.52 39.81 -5.70
N GLN A 180 -2.69 39.81 -6.35
CA GLN A 180 -2.76 39.62 -7.79
C GLN A 180 -3.26 40.92 -8.42
N ASN A 181 -2.33 41.83 -8.69
CA ASN A 181 -2.53 42.83 -9.72
C ASN A 181 -1.39 42.73 -10.73
N GLY A 182 -1.75 42.40 -11.98
CA GLY A 182 -0.89 42.51 -13.15
C GLY A 182 0.09 41.36 -13.38
N ASN A 183 -0.29 40.39 -14.21
CA ASN A 183 0.34 40.13 -15.52
C ASN A 183 0.07 38.66 -15.93
N SER A 184 -0.97 38.42 -16.74
CA SER A 184 -1.18 37.13 -17.40
C SER A 184 -0.40 37.11 -18.72
N PRO A 185 0.61 36.24 -18.91
CA PRO A 185 1.03 35.89 -20.26
C PRO A 185 0.02 34.87 -20.82
N SER A 186 -0.63 35.26 -21.91
CA SER A 186 -1.44 34.36 -22.74
C SER A 186 -0.57 33.21 -23.22
N GLY A 187 -0.82 31.99 -22.74
CA GLY A 187 -0.16 30.77 -23.18
C GLY A 187 -1.14 29.93 -23.99
N THR A 188 -1.01 29.99 -25.32
CA THR A 188 -1.70 29.11 -26.26
C THR A 188 -1.31 27.66 -26.01
N VAL A 189 -2.30 26.78 -25.85
CA VAL A 189 -2.12 25.32 -25.88
C VAL A 189 -1.94 24.91 -27.35
N VAL A 190 -0.84 24.21 -27.64
CA VAL A 190 -0.63 23.47 -28.89
C VAL A 190 -0.91 22.00 -28.62
#